data_AF-F4B4T4-F1
#
_entry.id   AF-F4B4T4-F1
#
_cell.length_a   1.000
_cell.length_b   1.000
_cell.length_c   1.000
_cell.angle_alpha   90.00
_cell.angle_beta   90.00
_cell.angle_gamma   90.00
#
_symmetry.space_group_name_H-M   'P 1'
#
loop_
_entity.id
_entity.type
_entity.pdbx_description
1 polymer ?
#
loop_
_entity_poly.entity_id
_entity_poly.type
_entity_poly.pdbx_seq_one_letter_code
_entity_poly.pdbx_strand_id
1 'polypeptide(L)'
;MTKVIKRSGEEEEYLSDKLYNALIRAGASDEVAKEIVKEIDERVKEREKISTDEIRRYVLTRLQQLEPEVADAWQFYDRVFKGRITFENGKAIVVDKGKLYLGRKVKDFNGKGLENAEQVKEILDELKEDMDYGLSPKVINARLYALFMGVLHKKDMPESEKEKAIKYINDFRESLGWKPYELKYPLQ
;
A
#
# COMPACT_ATOMS: atom_id res chain seq x y z
N MET A 1 -23.62 11.72 2.22
CA MET A 1 -23.22 10.29 2.28
C MET A 1 -21.97 10.14 1.45
N THR A 2 -20.96 9.42 1.95
CA THR A 2 -19.68 9.24 1.25
C THR A 2 -19.83 8.26 0.11
N LYS A 3 -19.24 8.56 -1.05
CA LYS A 3 -19.23 7.65 -2.20
C LYS A 3 -17.94 6.84 -2.28
N VAL A 4 -18.05 5.56 -2.59
CA VAL A 4 -16.94 4.68 -2.91
C VAL A 4 -16.71 4.68 -4.42
N ILE A 5 -15.51 5.06 -4.85
CA ILE A 5 -15.12 4.98 -6.25
C ILE A 5 -14.51 3.59 -6.52
N LYS A 6 -15.15 2.81 -7.39
CA LYS A 6 -14.70 1.49 -7.85
C LYS A 6 -13.48 1.63 -8.75
N ARG A 7 -12.74 0.53 -8.94
CA ARG A 7 -11.62 0.49 -9.88
C ARG A 7 -12.04 0.86 -11.31
N SER A 8 -13.26 0.51 -11.73
CA SER A 8 -13.86 0.88 -13.01
C SER A 8 -14.11 2.38 -13.18
N GLY A 9 -14.04 3.17 -12.10
CA GLY A 9 -14.43 4.58 -12.08
C GLY A 9 -15.88 4.81 -11.65
N GLU A 10 -16.69 3.76 -11.57
CA GLU A 10 -18.06 3.81 -11.05
C GLU A 10 -18.10 4.29 -9.60
N GLU A 11 -19.14 5.04 -9.24
CA GLU A 11 -19.38 5.50 -7.87
C GLU A 11 -20.57 4.75 -7.27
N GLU A 12 -20.39 4.20 -6.07
CA GLU A 12 -21.48 3.62 -5.27
C GLU A 12 -21.52 4.28 -3.88
N GLU A 13 -22.62 4.13 -3.15
CA GLU A 13 -22.67 4.58 -1.75
C GLU A 13 -21.79 3.69 -0.87
N TYR A 14 -21.08 4.30 0.07
CA TYR A 14 -20.40 3.57 1.13
C TYR A 14 -21.44 2.94 2.07
N LEU A 15 -21.34 1.64 2.29
CA LEU A 15 -22.23 0.87 3.16
C LEU A 15 -21.39 0.08 4.17
N SER A 16 -21.50 0.41 5.46
CA SER A 16 -20.79 -0.26 6.55
C SER A 16 -21.04 -1.76 6.58
N ASP A 17 -22.29 -2.19 6.38
CA ASP A 17 -22.68 -3.61 6.35
C ASP A 17 -21.98 -4.37 5.22
N LYS A 18 -21.73 -3.71 4.08
CA LYS A 18 -21.03 -4.33 2.95
C LYS A 18 -19.57 -4.63 3.30
N LEU A 19 -18.93 -3.72 4.02
CA LEU A 19 -17.56 -3.88 4.51
C LEU A 19 -17.49 -4.94 5.62
N TYR A 20 -18.37 -4.85 6.62
CA TYR A 20 -18.47 -5.83 7.71
C TYR A 20 -18.64 -7.25 7.17
N ASN A 21 -19.62 -7.46 6.28
CA ASN A 21 -19.86 -8.78 5.66
C ASN A 21 -18.70 -9.26 4.79
N ALA A 22 -17.86 -8.36 4.26
CA ALA A 22 -16.65 -8.76 3.55
C ALA A 22 -15.57 -9.27 4.51
N LEU A 23 -15.39 -8.63 5.66
CA LEU A 23 -14.48 -9.04 6.74
C LEU A 23 -14.88 -10.40 7.31
N ILE A 24 -16.14 -10.57 7.68
CA ILE A 24 -16.66 -11.85 8.21
C ILE A 24 -16.47 -12.99 7.20
N ARG A 25 -16.75 -12.75 5.91
CA ARG A 25 -16.53 -13.77 4.86
C ARG A 25 -15.05 -14.11 4.63
N ALA A 26 -14.14 -13.19 4.92
CA ALA A 26 -12.71 -13.45 4.87
C ALA A 26 -12.22 -14.26 6.08
N GLY A 27 -13.05 -14.43 7.11
CA GLY A 27 -12.73 -15.15 8.33
C GLY A 27 -12.40 -14.26 9.52
N ALA A 28 -12.63 -12.95 9.44
CA ALA A 28 -12.40 -12.05 10.57
C ALA A 28 -13.34 -12.37 11.74
N SER A 29 -12.86 -12.21 12.98
CA SER A 29 -13.75 -12.25 14.14
C SER A 29 -14.74 -11.08 14.12
N ASP A 30 -15.89 -11.26 14.78
CA ASP A 30 -16.91 -10.21 14.88
C ASP A 30 -16.39 -8.93 15.52
N GLU A 31 -15.54 -9.07 16.55
CA GLU A 31 -14.92 -7.94 17.26
C GLU A 31 -14.00 -7.14 16.34
N VAL A 32 -13.07 -7.81 15.67
CA VAL A 32 -12.13 -7.18 14.72
C VAL A 32 -12.86 -6.58 13.52
N ALA A 33 -13.90 -7.26 13.01
CA ALA A 33 -14.70 -6.73 11.92
C ALA A 33 -15.43 -5.44 12.31
N LYS A 34 -16.03 -5.38 13.51
CA LYS A 34 -16.68 -4.17 14.04
C LYS A 34 -15.69 -3.04 14.28
N GLU A 35 -14.51 -3.35 14.83
CA GLU A 35 -13.45 -2.37 15.05
C GLU A 35 -13.03 -1.71 13.72
N ILE A 36 -12.65 -2.51 12.72
CA ILE A 36 -12.19 -2.00 11.42
C ILE A 36 -13.29 -1.18 10.71
N VAL A 37 -14.54 -1.63 10.77
CA VAL A 37 -15.68 -0.90 10.18
C VAL A 37 -15.88 0.44 10.87
N LYS A 38 -15.85 0.47 12.21
CA LYS A 38 -15.99 1.72 12.98
C LYS A 38 -14.89 2.71 12.61
N GLU A 39 -13.64 2.25 12.51
CA GLU A 39 -12.53 3.11 12.14
C GLU A 39 -12.66 3.68 10.71
N ILE A 40 -13.13 2.87 9.74
CA ILE A 40 -13.40 3.35 8.38
C ILE A 40 -14.58 4.33 8.40
N ASP A 41 -15.65 4.03 9.13
CA ASP A 41 -16.82 4.88 9.27
C ASP A 41 -16.44 6.29 9.77
N GLU A 42 -15.54 6.36 10.76
CA GLU A 42 -14.98 7.62 11.24
C GLU A 42 -14.18 8.36 10.16
N ARG A 43 -13.35 7.65 9.39
CA ARG A 43 -12.54 8.24 8.30
C ARG A 43 -13.38 8.73 7.11
N VAL A 44 -14.49 8.06 6.79
CA VAL A 44 -15.34 8.44 5.65
C VAL A 44 -16.27 9.60 5.97
N LYS A 45 -16.66 9.80 7.25
CA LYS A 45 -17.57 10.89 7.67
C LYS A 45 -17.12 12.27 7.18
N GLU A 46 -15.82 12.51 7.16
CA GLU A 46 -15.22 13.80 6.78
C GLU A 46 -14.95 13.92 5.27
N ARG A 47 -15.35 12.92 4.46
CA ARG A 47 -15.00 12.81 3.05
C ARG A 47 -16.21 12.66 2.16
N GLU A 48 -16.21 13.37 1.04
CA GLU A 48 -17.23 13.20 -0.01
C GLU A 48 -17.03 11.87 -0.76
N LYS A 49 -15.77 11.48 -1.02
CA LYS A 49 -15.41 10.29 -1.80
C LYS A 49 -14.23 9.56 -1.19
N ILE A 50 -14.23 8.23 -1.32
CA ILE A 50 -13.14 7.33 -0.95
C ILE A 50 -12.99 6.26 -2.04
N SER A 51 -11.79 5.73 -2.29
CA SER A 51 -11.62 4.68 -3.29
C SER A 51 -11.76 3.27 -2.69
N THR A 52 -12.16 2.29 -3.50
CA THR A 52 -12.18 0.88 -3.07
C THR A 52 -10.79 0.39 -2.66
N ASP A 53 -9.73 0.88 -3.32
CA ASP A 53 -8.35 0.48 -3.02
C ASP A 53 -7.85 1.08 -1.71
N GLU A 54 -8.27 2.30 -1.38
CA GLU A 54 -7.97 2.93 -0.08
C GLU A 54 -8.64 2.18 1.07
N ILE A 55 -9.94 1.87 0.94
CA ILE A 55 -10.66 1.03 1.92
C ILE A 55 -9.93 -0.32 2.08
N ARG A 56 -9.60 -0.97 0.97
CA ARG A 56 -8.91 -2.28 0.98
C ARG A 56 -7.55 -2.19 1.67
N ARG A 57 -6.78 -1.15 1.37
CA ARG A 57 -5.47 -0.91 1.97
C ARG A 57 -5.59 -0.77 3.48
N TYR A 58 -6.53 0.06 3.93
CA TYR A 58 -6.83 0.22 5.35
C TYR A 58 -7.14 -1.11 6.01
N VAL A 59 -8.10 -1.85 5.44
CA VAL A 59 -8.54 -3.15 5.94
C VAL A 59 -7.37 -4.12 6.07
N LEU A 60 -6.55 -4.29 5.03
CA LEU A 60 -5.43 -5.23 5.05
C LEU A 60 -4.36 -4.80 6.05
N THR A 61 -4.10 -3.51 6.19
CA THR A 61 -3.15 -2.99 7.19
C THR A 61 -3.62 -3.27 8.62
N ARG A 62 -4.92 -3.13 8.91
CA ARG A 62 -5.48 -3.43 10.23
C ARG A 62 -5.59 -4.93 10.49
N LEU A 63 -6.06 -5.72 9.53
CA LEU A 63 -6.06 -7.18 9.62
C LEU A 63 -4.64 -7.72 9.86
N GLN A 64 -3.62 -7.19 9.19
CA GLN A 64 -2.23 -7.62 9.42
C GLN A 64 -1.76 -7.43 10.87
N GLN A 65 -2.37 -6.50 11.60
CA GLN A 65 -2.03 -6.22 13.00
C GLN A 65 -2.88 -7.03 13.97
N LEU A 66 -4.17 -7.17 13.67
CA LEU A 66 -5.16 -7.77 14.56
C LEU A 66 -5.31 -9.28 14.33
N GLU A 67 -5.41 -9.69 13.06
CA GLU A 67 -5.62 -11.08 12.60
C GLU A 67 -4.84 -11.34 11.29
N PRO A 68 -3.51 -11.53 11.37
CA PRO A 68 -2.63 -11.71 10.20
C PRO A 68 -3.10 -12.79 9.23
N GLU A 69 -3.58 -13.92 9.74
CA GLU A 69 -4.08 -15.05 8.96
C GLU A 69 -5.30 -14.69 8.10
N VAL A 70 -6.14 -13.76 8.56
CA VAL A 70 -7.29 -13.26 7.80
C VAL A 70 -6.84 -12.31 6.70
N ALA A 71 -5.79 -11.51 6.96
CA ALA A 71 -5.16 -10.70 5.91
C ALA A 71 -4.59 -11.60 4.80
N ASP A 72 -3.90 -12.67 5.16
CA ASP A 72 -3.35 -13.65 4.21
C ASP A 72 -4.46 -14.36 3.41
N ALA A 73 -5.53 -14.81 4.08
CA ALA A 73 -6.68 -15.43 3.45
C ALA A 73 -7.39 -14.47 2.46
N TRP A 74 -7.57 -13.21 2.84
CA TRP A 74 -8.15 -12.18 1.97
C TRP A 74 -7.28 -11.98 0.73
N GLN A 75 -5.97 -11.82 0.91
CA GLN A 75 -5.03 -11.64 -0.20
C GLN A 75 -5.00 -12.85 -1.14
N PHE A 76 -5.06 -14.06 -0.58
CA PHE A 76 -5.17 -15.30 -1.35
C PHE A 76 -6.46 -15.32 -2.19
N TYR A 77 -7.61 -14.98 -1.61
CA TYR A 77 -8.88 -14.90 -2.33
C TYR A 77 -8.82 -13.87 -3.48
N ASP A 78 -8.28 -12.68 -3.21
CA ASP A 78 -8.09 -11.64 -4.22
C ASP A 78 -7.18 -12.12 -5.38
N ARG A 79 -6.13 -12.88 -5.08
CA ARG A 79 -5.20 -13.46 -6.06
C ARG A 79 -5.87 -14.52 -6.92
N VAL A 80 -6.57 -15.48 -6.31
CA VAL A 80 -7.18 -16.62 -7.01
C VAL A 80 -8.43 -16.21 -7.79
N PHE A 81 -9.32 -15.44 -7.18
CA PHE A 81 -10.66 -15.20 -7.73
C PHE A 81 -10.82 -13.86 -8.44
N LYS A 82 -9.95 -12.89 -8.16
CA LYS A 82 -10.06 -11.54 -8.74
C LYS A 82 -8.90 -11.18 -9.67
N GLY A 83 -7.93 -12.09 -9.87
CA GLY A 83 -6.73 -11.83 -10.66
C GLY A 83 -5.92 -10.64 -10.15
N ARG A 84 -5.94 -10.38 -8.83
CA ARG A 84 -5.34 -9.19 -8.22
C ARG A 84 -3.94 -9.48 -7.68
N ILE A 85 -3.08 -8.47 -7.80
CA ILE A 85 -1.65 -8.54 -7.48
C ILE A 85 -1.40 -8.28 -5.99
N THR A 86 -0.68 -9.21 -5.33
CA THR A 86 -0.34 -9.14 -3.90
C THR A 86 1.10 -9.62 -3.63
N PHE A 87 1.57 -9.38 -2.41
CA PHE A 87 2.93 -9.61 -1.96
C PHE A 87 3.00 -10.32 -0.62
N GLU A 88 3.70 -11.45 -0.59
CA GLU A 88 4.03 -12.22 0.61
C GLU A 88 5.55 -12.34 0.73
N ASN A 89 6.10 -12.19 1.94
CA ASN A 89 7.50 -12.54 2.26
C ASN A 89 8.58 -11.94 1.33
N GLY A 90 8.39 -10.69 0.87
CA GLY A 90 9.33 -10.03 -0.03
C GLY A 90 9.29 -10.53 -1.48
N LYS A 91 8.20 -11.20 -1.90
CA LYS A 91 7.99 -11.60 -3.30
C LYS A 91 6.63 -11.16 -3.85
N ALA A 92 6.66 -10.69 -5.09
CA ALA A 92 5.49 -10.49 -5.95
C ALA A 92 4.98 -11.83 -6.44
N ILE A 93 3.68 -12.08 -6.35
CA ILE A 93 3.10 -13.17 -7.11
C ILE A 93 1.76 -12.73 -7.69
N VAL A 94 1.70 -12.59 -9.02
CA VAL A 94 0.57 -12.99 -9.87
C VAL A 94 1.10 -13.67 -11.12
N VAL A 95 0.53 -14.83 -11.42
CA VAL A 95 0.78 -15.58 -12.66
C VAL A 95 0.22 -14.77 -13.83
N ASP A 96 1.17 -14.40 -14.69
CA ASP A 96 1.12 -13.69 -15.97
C ASP A 96 0.83 -12.17 -15.96
N LYS A 97 1.95 -11.42 -16.06
CA LYS A 97 2.14 -9.98 -16.39
C LYS A 97 1.82 -8.91 -15.34
N GLY A 98 2.78 -8.72 -14.41
CA GLY A 98 3.29 -7.42 -13.91
C GLY A 98 2.44 -6.59 -12.91
N LYS A 99 2.96 -6.37 -11.69
CA LYS A 99 2.93 -5.13 -10.84
C LYS A 99 3.51 -5.42 -9.44
N LEU A 100 4.04 -4.39 -8.77
CA LEU A 100 4.59 -4.45 -7.40
C LEU A 100 4.07 -3.30 -6.52
N TYR A 101 3.00 -3.55 -5.73
CA TYR A 101 2.33 -2.61 -4.79
C TYR A 101 1.79 -1.30 -5.45
N LEU A 102 0.95 -0.43 -4.89
CA LEU A 102 -0.23 -0.39 -4.01
C LEU A 102 -1.00 0.87 -4.50
N GLY A 103 -2.31 0.95 -4.26
CA GLY A 103 -3.04 2.23 -4.34
C GLY A 103 -3.24 2.87 -5.73
N ARG A 104 -4.16 3.84 -5.79
CA ARG A 104 -4.62 4.51 -7.02
C ARG A 104 -3.73 5.68 -7.49
N LYS A 105 -2.83 6.17 -6.64
CA LYS A 105 -2.03 7.38 -6.93
C LYS A 105 -0.92 7.09 -7.94
N VAL A 106 -0.38 5.88 -7.91
CA VAL A 106 0.44 5.36 -9.00
C VAL A 106 -0.49 5.04 -10.15
N LYS A 107 -0.56 5.94 -11.15
CA LYS A 107 -1.28 5.70 -12.42
C LYS A 107 -0.98 4.28 -12.92
N ASP A 108 -1.94 3.63 -13.60
CA ASP A 108 -1.69 2.36 -14.29
C ASP A 108 -0.50 2.53 -15.26
N PHE A 109 0.72 2.27 -14.78
CA PHE A 109 1.91 2.32 -15.61
C PHE A 109 1.99 0.97 -16.31
N ASN A 110 1.80 0.98 -17.63
CA ASN A 110 2.28 -0.07 -18.54
C ASN A 110 3.83 -0.07 -18.60
N GLY A 111 4.47 0.04 -17.44
CA GLY A 111 5.89 0.34 -17.25
C GLY A 111 6.56 -0.61 -16.26
N LYS A 112 7.88 -0.50 -16.11
CA LYS A 112 8.68 -1.44 -15.30
C LYS A 112 8.70 -1.11 -13.79
N GLY A 113 7.95 -0.08 -13.36
CA GLY A 113 7.96 0.47 -12.00
C GLY A 113 9.29 1.16 -11.65
N LEU A 114 9.27 2.09 -10.69
CA LEU A 114 10.44 2.90 -10.31
C LEU A 114 11.15 3.52 -11.54
N GLU A 115 10.39 4.20 -12.38
CA GLU A 115 10.90 4.81 -13.61
C GLU A 115 11.51 6.19 -13.37
N ASN A 116 11.04 6.89 -12.34
CA ASN A 116 11.53 8.21 -11.92
C ASN A 116 11.31 8.43 -10.41
N ALA A 117 11.90 9.51 -9.88
CA ALA A 117 11.82 9.87 -8.48
C ALA A 117 10.40 10.29 -8.02
N GLU A 118 9.52 10.74 -8.93
CA GLU A 118 8.15 11.09 -8.54
C GLU A 118 7.35 9.85 -8.15
N GLN A 119 7.53 8.73 -8.87
CA GLN A 119 6.94 7.45 -8.47
C GLN A 119 7.45 6.99 -7.09
N VAL A 120 8.71 7.28 -6.76
CA VAL A 120 9.27 6.97 -5.43
C VAL A 120 8.58 7.82 -4.36
N LYS A 121 8.34 9.10 -4.64
CA LYS A 121 7.62 10.00 -3.74
C LYS A 121 6.16 9.58 -3.53
N GLU A 122 5.46 9.16 -4.59
CA GLU A 122 4.11 8.59 -4.48
C GLU A 122 4.10 7.37 -3.55
N ILE A 123 5.09 6.48 -3.64
CA ILE A 123 5.23 5.32 -2.74
C ILE A 123 5.50 5.78 -1.28
N LEU A 124 6.26 6.85 -1.07
CA LEU A 124 6.51 7.39 0.28
C LEU A 124 5.27 8.02 0.91
N ASP A 125 4.49 8.78 0.13
CA ASP A 125 3.19 9.31 0.56
C ASP A 125 2.26 8.16 0.96
N GLU A 126 2.26 7.10 0.17
CA GLU A 126 1.55 5.88 0.49
C GLU A 126 2.06 5.24 1.79
N LEU A 127 3.37 5.09 1.99
CA LEU A 127 3.91 4.54 3.24
C LEU A 127 3.54 5.38 4.47
N LYS A 128 3.44 6.70 4.30
CA LYS A 128 2.95 7.61 5.34
C LYS A 128 1.50 7.30 5.71
N GLU A 129 0.63 7.15 4.71
CA GLU A 129 -0.77 6.76 4.93
C GLU A 129 -0.87 5.41 5.65
N ASP A 130 -0.05 4.42 5.26
CA ASP A 130 0.00 3.12 5.97
C ASP A 130 0.40 3.25 7.44
N MET A 131 1.34 4.13 7.75
CA MET A 131 1.75 4.42 9.12
C MET A 131 0.60 5.07 9.90
N ASP A 132 -0.13 6.00 9.28
CA ASP A 132 -1.34 6.62 9.86
C ASP A 132 -2.50 5.61 10.03
N TYR A 133 -2.45 4.48 9.33
CA TYR A 133 -3.32 3.32 9.50
C TYR A 133 -2.80 2.32 10.54
N GLY A 134 -1.73 2.67 11.25
CA GLY A 134 -1.17 1.90 12.36
C GLY A 134 -0.06 0.92 11.97
N LEU A 135 0.42 0.92 10.72
CA LEU A 135 1.46 -0.02 10.31
C LEU A 135 2.73 0.18 11.15
N SER A 136 3.25 -0.91 11.71
CA SER A 136 4.35 -0.81 12.67
C SER A 136 5.61 -0.15 12.08
N PRO A 137 6.36 0.64 12.87
CA PRO A 137 7.60 1.27 12.44
C PRO A 137 8.63 0.28 11.87
N LYS A 138 8.66 -0.96 12.40
CA LYS A 138 9.52 -2.05 11.91
C LYS A 138 9.21 -2.42 10.46
N VAL A 139 7.93 -2.53 10.11
CA VAL A 139 7.49 -2.85 8.73
C VAL A 139 7.76 -1.67 7.81
N ILE A 140 7.51 -0.43 8.24
CA ILE A 140 7.84 0.78 7.47
C ILE A 140 9.34 0.83 7.16
N ASN A 141 10.21 0.61 8.15
CA ASN A 141 11.65 0.60 7.94
C ASN A 141 12.09 -0.48 6.93
N ALA A 142 11.51 -1.69 7.02
CA ALA A 142 11.79 -2.77 6.06
C ALA A 142 11.36 -2.41 4.63
N ARG A 143 10.18 -1.81 4.47
CA ARG A 143 9.67 -1.36 3.16
C ARG A 143 10.50 -0.22 2.57
N LEU A 144 10.92 0.76 3.39
CA LEU A 144 11.83 1.81 2.96
C LEU A 144 13.18 1.27 2.51
N TYR A 145 13.71 0.25 3.21
CA TYR A 145 14.96 -0.40 2.79
C TYR A 145 14.80 -1.11 1.45
N ALA A 146 13.70 -1.86 1.26
CA ALA A 146 13.40 -2.52 -0.01
C ALA A 146 13.25 -1.50 -1.16
N LEU A 147 12.56 -0.38 -0.92
CA LEU A 147 12.42 0.71 -1.89
C LEU A 147 13.79 1.32 -2.26
N PHE A 148 14.63 1.61 -1.26
CA PHE A 148 15.99 2.09 -1.46
C PHE A 148 16.83 1.13 -2.32
N MET A 149 16.84 -0.16 -1.97
CA MET A 149 17.55 -1.18 -2.74
C MET A 149 17.00 -1.32 -4.17
N GLY A 150 15.67 -1.19 -4.34
CA GLY A 150 15.02 -1.18 -5.64
C GLY A 150 15.51 -0.03 -6.53
N VAL A 151 15.59 1.19 -5.99
CA VAL A 151 16.13 2.37 -6.69
C VAL A 151 17.60 2.16 -7.06
N LEU A 152 18.44 1.68 -6.14
CA LEU A 152 19.86 1.44 -6.39
C LEU A 152 20.10 0.46 -7.55
N HIS A 153 19.35 -0.64 -7.58
CA HIS A 153 19.54 -1.71 -8.56
C HIS A 153 18.79 -1.49 -9.88
N LYS A 154 18.04 -0.39 -10.01
CA LYS A 154 17.29 -0.06 -11.21
C LYS A 154 18.22 0.41 -12.33
N LYS A 155 18.54 -0.48 -13.28
CA LYS A 155 19.51 -0.19 -14.36
C LYS A 155 19.04 0.84 -15.38
N ASP A 156 17.73 0.98 -15.54
CA ASP A 156 17.08 1.85 -16.53
C ASP A 156 16.62 3.20 -15.94
N MET A 157 16.89 3.48 -14.66
CA MET A 157 16.67 4.79 -14.05
C MET A 157 17.93 5.66 -14.18
N PRO A 158 17.84 6.89 -14.72
CA PRO A 158 18.97 7.81 -14.78
C PRO A 158 19.57 8.11 -13.41
N GLU A 159 20.88 8.38 -13.37
CA GLU A 159 21.60 8.70 -12.12
C GLU A 159 20.97 9.88 -11.36
N SER A 160 20.62 10.97 -12.06
CA SER A 160 19.97 12.13 -11.45
C SER A 160 18.61 11.80 -10.82
N GLU A 161 17.84 10.88 -11.40
CA GLU A 161 16.58 10.41 -10.85
C GLU A 161 16.82 9.50 -9.64
N LYS A 162 17.87 8.67 -9.66
CA LYS A 162 18.28 7.87 -8.49
C LYS A 162 18.68 8.75 -7.32
N GLU A 163 19.49 9.78 -7.56
CA GLU A 163 19.90 10.73 -6.51
C GLU A 163 18.67 11.40 -5.88
N LYS A 164 17.75 11.90 -6.71
CA LYS A 164 16.52 12.53 -6.26
C LYS A 164 15.61 11.56 -5.49
N ALA A 165 15.46 10.33 -5.98
CA ALA A 165 14.71 9.28 -5.29
C ALA A 165 15.32 8.93 -3.92
N ILE A 166 16.64 8.77 -3.85
CA ILE A 166 17.36 8.48 -2.60
C ILE A 166 17.21 9.66 -1.63
N LYS A 167 17.27 10.89 -2.14
CA LYS A 167 17.00 12.08 -1.33
C LYS A 167 15.61 12.02 -0.72
N TYR A 168 14.56 11.73 -1.50
CA TYR A 168 13.20 11.61 -0.96
C TYR A 168 13.08 10.51 0.11
N ILE A 169 13.71 9.36 -0.10
CA ILE A 169 13.73 8.27 0.88
C ILE A 169 14.42 8.73 2.17
N ASN A 170 15.55 9.43 2.07
CA ASN A 170 16.31 9.91 3.22
C ASN A 170 15.57 11.03 3.96
N ASP A 171 14.99 12.01 3.25
CA ASP A 171 14.16 13.06 3.86
C ASP A 171 12.99 12.42 4.64
N PHE A 172 12.35 11.38 4.09
CA PHE A 172 11.28 10.65 4.78
C PHE A 172 11.80 9.93 6.03
N ARG A 173 12.95 9.27 5.97
CA ARG A 173 13.58 8.62 7.13
C ARG A 173 13.92 9.62 8.24
N GLU A 174 14.50 10.74 7.87
CA GLU A 174 14.85 11.81 8.81
C GLU A 174 13.60 12.39 9.48
N SER A 175 12.49 12.52 8.74
CA SER A 175 11.20 12.95 9.31
C SER A 175 10.66 11.99 10.38
N LEU A 176 11.09 10.72 10.37
CA LEU A 176 10.78 9.70 11.37
C LEU A 176 11.87 9.57 12.46
N GLY A 177 12.89 10.43 12.45
CA GLY A 177 14.02 10.39 13.38
C GLY A 177 15.02 9.26 13.08
N TRP A 178 14.99 8.67 11.88
CA TRP A 178 15.93 7.64 11.47
C TRP A 178 17.11 8.22 10.70
N LYS A 179 18.26 7.56 10.83
CA LYS A 179 19.45 7.94 10.06
C LYS A 179 19.23 7.74 8.56
N PRO A 180 19.71 8.65 7.70
CA PRO A 180 19.66 8.46 6.26
C PRO A 180 20.45 7.19 5.85
N TYR A 181 20.09 6.62 4.71
CA TYR A 181 20.90 5.59 4.08
C TYR A 181 22.11 6.22 3.38
N GLU A 182 23.25 5.56 3.54
CA GLU A 182 24.52 5.95 2.92
C GLU A 182 24.84 5.05 1.74
N LEU A 183 25.35 5.66 0.67
CA LEU A 183 25.85 4.94 -0.48
C LEU A 183 27.21 4.32 -0.16
N LYS A 184 27.32 3.00 -0.33
CA LYS A 184 28.60 2.28 -0.22
C LYS A 184 29.47 2.45 -1.47
N TYR A 185 28.84 2.69 -2.62
CA TYR A 185 29.47 2.87 -3.92
C TYR A 185 28.75 3.98 -4.68
N PRO A 186 29.42 4.67 -5.63
CA PRO A 186 28.76 5.61 -6.53
C PRO A 186 27.58 4.97 -7.27
N LEU A 187 26.61 5.81 -7.65
CA LEU A 187 25.50 5.37 -8.47
C LEU A 187 26.02 4.98 -9.88
N GLN A 188 25.32 4.05 -10.51
CA GLN A 188 25.58 3.57 -11.87
C GLN A 188 24.40 3.88 -12.76
#